data_AF-A0A2S1FHR9-F1
#
_entry.id   AF-A0A2S1FHR9-F1
#
_cell.length_a   1.000
_cell.length_b   1.000
_cell.length_c   1.000
_cell.angle_alpha   90.00
_cell.angle_beta   90.00
_cell.angle_gamma   90.00
#
_symmetry.space_group_name_H-M   'P 1'
#
loop_
_entity.id
_entity.type
_entity.pdbx_description
1 polymer ?
#
loop_
_entity_poly.entity_id
_entity_poly.type
_entity_poly.pdbx_seq_one_letter_code
_entity_poly.pdbx_strand_id
1 'polypeptide(L)'
;MHPRHREQHRTDGTGWFRAAVLGANGGIVSAASREPRAASLVLGVVAAQVTKGNVMVAGVACLVAGAMSMAAGEYVSVHSQADTEQADIGCERREIYKDYPGESTELAAIYVDRGFDAALAKRVADQLMAHDAVGAHTRDELGILEIHGARPIQAAFASAASFAVGAVMLFSVTALAPAASLIPIVSATSLVSFALLGGLAARG
;
A
#
# COMPACT_ATOMS: atom_id res chain seq x y z
N MET A 1 -10.86 -3.99 -41.57
CA MET A 1 -10.30 -4.42 -40.26
C MET A 1 -9.41 -3.29 -39.76
N HIS A 2 -9.84 -2.54 -38.75
CA HIS A 2 -8.97 -1.56 -38.07
C HIS A 2 -8.00 -2.32 -37.15
N PRO A 3 -6.70 -1.99 -37.13
CA PRO A 3 -5.77 -2.61 -36.21
C PRO A 3 -6.15 -2.21 -34.78
N ARG A 4 -6.32 -3.20 -33.89
CA ARG A 4 -6.54 -2.95 -32.46
C ARG A 4 -5.28 -2.30 -31.90
N HIS A 5 -5.35 -0.99 -31.64
CA HIS A 5 -4.30 -0.28 -30.91
C HIS A 5 -4.26 -0.87 -29.50
N ARG A 6 -3.16 -1.56 -29.17
CA ARG A 6 -2.97 -2.16 -27.84
C ARG A 6 -2.30 -1.12 -26.96
N GLU A 7 -3.10 -0.30 -26.29
CA GLU A 7 -2.60 0.62 -25.28
C GLU A 7 -2.25 -0.17 -24.01
N GLN A 8 -1.01 -0.02 -23.54
CA GLN A 8 -0.58 -0.57 -22.25
C GLN A 8 -0.87 0.46 -21.17
N HIS A 9 -2.00 0.32 -20.49
CA HIS A 9 -2.31 1.12 -19.31
C HIS A 9 -1.60 0.54 -18.08
N ARG A 10 -0.89 1.40 -17.34
CA ARG A 10 -0.01 1.02 -16.21
C ARG A 10 -0.72 1.10 -14.85
N THR A 11 -2.05 0.98 -14.83
CA THR A 11 -2.90 1.19 -13.66
C THR A 11 -3.10 -0.08 -12.80
N ASP A 12 -2.64 -1.23 -13.26
CA ASP A 12 -2.89 -2.51 -12.59
C ASP A 12 -1.68 -2.90 -11.72
N GLY A 13 -1.68 -2.47 -10.45
CA GLY A 13 -0.65 -2.91 -9.48
C GLY A 13 -0.31 -1.97 -8.32
N THR A 14 -1.00 -0.85 -8.15
CA THR A 14 -0.63 0.21 -7.18
C THR A 14 -0.58 -0.27 -5.72
N GLY A 15 -1.47 -1.20 -5.33
CA GLY A 15 -1.58 -1.65 -3.93
C GLY A 15 -0.35 -2.38 -3.38
N TRP A 16 0.17 -3.39 -4.10
CA TRP A 16 1.36 -4.14 -3.66
C TRP A 16 2.65 -3.31 -3.79
N PHE A 17 2.67 -2.38 -4.75
CA PHE A 17 3.80 -1.48 -4.95
C PHE A 17 3.90 -0.45 -3.81
N ARG A 18 2.78 0.15 -3.40
CA ARG A 18 2.71 1.01 -2.20
C ARG A 18 3.19 0.28 -0.95
N ALA A 19 2.70 -0.95 -0.74
CA ALA A 19 3.11 -1.79 0.38
C ALA A 19 4.62 -2.09 0.37
N ALA A 20 5.18 -2.40 -0.81
CA ALA A 20 6.61 -2.63 -0.97
C ALA A 20 7.45 -1.38 -0.64
N VAL A 21 7.05 -0.19 -1.11
CA VAL A 21 7.73 1.08 -0.81
C VAL A 21 7.68 1.39 0.69
N LEU A 22 6.52 1.24 1.34
CA LEU A 22 6.37 1.47 2.78
C LEU A 22 7.21 0.48 3.60
N GLY A 23 7.19 -0.80 3.22
CA GLY A 23 8.02 -1.83 3.83
C GLY A 23 9.52 -1.50 3.73
N ALA A 24 9.99 -1.17 2.53
CA ALA A 24 11.39 -0.81 2.29
C ALA A 24 11.82 0.44 3.10
N ASN A 25 10.98 1.48 3.12
CA ASN A 25 11.23 2.68 3.92
C ASN A 25 11.31 2.35 5.42
N GLY A 26 10.40 1.50 5.92
CA GLY A 26 10.44 1.06 7.31
C GLY A 26 11.69 0.26 7.68
N GLY A 27 12.20 -0.55 6.76
CA GLY A 27 13.43 -1.32 6.93
C GLY A 27 14.66 -0.42 7.04
N ILE A 28 14.72 0.62 6.18
CA ILE A 28 15.80 1.62 6.21
C ILE A 28 15.71 2.47 7.48
N VAL A 29 14.53 3.01 7.84
CA VAL A 29 14.36 3.81 9.06
C VAL A 29 14.75 3.00 10.31
N SER A 30 14.29 1.74 10.42
CA SER A 30 14.56 0.91 11.59
C SER A 30 16.04 0.58 11.76
N ALA A 31 16.78 0.46 10.66
CA ALA A 31 18.22 0.20 10.70
C ALA A 31 19.07 1.49 10.80
N ALA A 32 18.56 2.63 10.32
CA ALA A 32 19.29 3.91 10.24
C ALA A 32 19.07 4.83 11.45
N SER A 33 17.91 4.73 12.11
CA SER A 33 17.55 5.64 13.19
C SER A 33 18.33 5.34 14.47
N ARG A 34 18.97 6.39 15.00
CA ARG A 34 19.61 6.43 16.33
C ARG A 34 18.58 6.59 17.47
N GLU A 35 17.28 6.67 17.14
CA GLU A 35 16.16 6.81 18.06
C GLU A 35 15.66 5.44 18.55
N PRO A 36 15.34 5.27 19.86
CA PRO A 36 15.46 4.01 20.59
C PRO A 36 14.35 2.96 20.36
N ARG A 37 13.62 2.94 19.24
CA ARG A 37 12.51 1.97 19.11
C ARG A 37 12.95 0.54 18.77
N ALA A 38 13.90 0.35 17.85
CA ALA A 38 14.56 -0.94 17.60
C ALA A 38 15.95 -1.01 18.27
N ALA A 39 16.62 0.14 18.38
CA ALA A 39 17.90 0.25 19.07
C ALA A 39 17.76 0.00 20.57
N SER A 40 16.64 0.26 21.27
CA SER A 40 16.59 0.02 22.73
C SER A 40 16.87 -1.44 23.13
N LEU A 41 16.43 -2.42 22.31
CA LEU A 41 16.68 -3.83 22.59
C LEU A 41 18.12 -4.22 22.25
N VAL A 42 18.61 -3.86 21.05
CA VAL A 42 19.99 -4.19 20.62
C VAL A 42 21.01 -3.40 21.42
N LEU A 43 20.79 -2.12 21.68
CA LEU A 43 21.61 -1.25 22.52
C LEU A 43 21.51 -1.66 23.99
N GLY A 44 20.35 -2.16 24.45
CA GLY A 44 20.20 -2.80 25.77
C GLY A 44 21.03 -4.08 25.90
N VAL A 45 21.06 -4.91 24.84
CA VAL A 45 21.92 -6.10 24.74
C VAL A 45 23.40 -5.72 24.59
N VAL A 46 23.74 -4.65 23.87
CA VAL A 46 25.12 -4.16 23.73
C VAL A 46 25.61 -3.50 25.03
N ALA A 47 24.76 -2.74 25.72
CA ALA A 47 25.05 -2.15 27.03
C ALA A 47 25.24 -3.21 28.13
N ALA A 48 24.66 -4.41 27.95
CA ALA A 48 24.83 -5.56 28.83
C ALA A 48 26.16 -6.32 28.64
N GLN A 49 27.16 -5.77 27.92
CA GLN A 49 28.52 -6.36 27.77
C GLN A 49 28.52 -7.76 27.12
N VAL A 50 27.85 -7.92 25.98
CA VAL A 50 27.59 -9.23 25.40
C VAL A 50 28.42 -9.49 24.13
N THR A 51 28.87 -10.72 23.93
CA THR A 51 29.68 -11.18 22.79
C THR A 51 29.03 -10.86 21.43
N LYS A 52 29.85 -10.70 20.37
CA LYS A 52 29.39 -10.42 18.98
C LYS A 52 28.24 -11.33 18.50
N GLY A 53 28.22 -12.59 18.96
CA GLY A 53 27.14 -13.54 18.64
C GLY A 53 25.76 -13.08 19.14
N ASN A 54 25.67 -12.51 20.34
CA ASN A 54 24.39 -12.09 20.91
C ASN A 54 23.88 -10.80 20.27
N VAL A 55 24.78 -9.94 19.77
CA VAL A 55 24.41 -8.76 18.96
C VAL A 55 23.79 -9.20 17.63
N MET A 56 24.34 -10.22 16.97
CA MET A 56 23.76 -10.79 15.75
C MET A 56 22.39 -11.41 16.00
N VAL A 57 22.23 -12.21 17.07
CA VAL A 57 20.94 -12.80 17.44
C VAL A 57 19.90 -11.72 17.72
N ALA A 58 20.27 -10.66 18.45
CA ALA A 58 19.38 -9.52 18.71
C ALA A 58 19.01 -8.76 17.43
N GLY A 59 19.96 -8.55 16.52
CA GLY A 59 19.71 -7.91 15.22
C GLY A 59 18.75 -8.70 14.33
N VAL A 60 18.93 -10.02 14.25
CA VAL A 60 18.02 -10.92 13.51
C VAL A 60 16.63 -10.93 14.15
N ALA A 61 16.55 -10.99 15.49
CA ALA A 61 15.28 -10.93 16.20
C ALA A 61 14.53 -9.60 15.93
N CYS A 62 15.24 -8.46 15.94
CA CYS A 62 14.66 -7.16 15.58
C CYS A 62 14.20 -7.10 14.13
N LEU A 63 14.94 -7.68 13.19
CA LEU A 63 14.55 -7.74 11.79
C LEU A 63 13.26 -8.56 11.61
N VAL A 64 13.19 -9.74 12.22
CA VAL A 64 12.00 -10.60 12.18
C VAL A 64 10.80 -9.90 12.82
N ALA A 65 10.97 -9.31 14.01
CA ALA A 65 9.90 -8.57 14.69
C ALA A 65 9.40 -7.38 13.85
N GLY A 66 10.30 -6.61 13.24
CA GLY A 66 9.94 -5.50 12.35
C GLY A 66 9.22 -5.93 11.08
N ALA A 67 9.69 -7.00 10.42
CA ALA A 67 9.05 -7.56 9.24
C ALA A 67 7.64 -8.09 9.54
N MET A 68 7.47 -8.78 10.67
CA MET A 68 6.16 -9.27 11.12
C MET A 68 5.19 -8.13 11.46
N SER A 69 5.67 -7.09 12.13
CA SER A 69 4.87 -5.89 12.42
C SER A 69 4.40 -5.19 11.14
N MET A 70 5.26 -5.11 10.12
CA MET A 70 4.93 -4.52 8.82
C MET A 70 3.93 -5.38 8.04
N ALA A 71 4.13 -6.70 8.00
CA ALA A 71 3.15 -7.61 7.39
C ALA A 71 1.78 -7.51 8.08
N ALA A 72 1.74 -7.54 9.41
CA ALA A 72 0.50 -7.44 10.16
C ALA A 72 -0.21 -6.10 9.94
N GLY A 73 0.53 -4.99 9.98
CA GLY A 73 -0.03 -3.65 9.73
C GLY A 73 -0.61 -3.51 8.33
N GLU A 74 0.10 -3.97 7.30
CA GLU A 74 -0.37 -3.90 5.92
C GLU A 74 -1.53 -4.87 5.66
N TYR A 75 -1.50 -6.07 6.25
CA TYR A 75 -2.62 -7.01 6.17
C TYR A 75 -3.90 -6.40 6.75
N VAL A 76 -3.83 -5.86 7.97
CA VAL A 76 -4.98 -5.23 8.64
C VAL A 76 -5.47 -4.02 7.84
N SER A 77 -4.56 -3.19 7.32
CA SER A 77 -4.92 -2.03 6.50
C SER A 77 -5.69 -2.41 5.24
N VAL A 78 -5.17 -3.36 4.45
CA VAL A 78 -5.78 -3.76 3.18
C VAL A 78 -7.05 -4.60 3.42
N HIS A 79 -7.08 -5.40 4.48
CA HIS A 79 -8.27 -6.15 4.86
C HIS A 79 -9.39 -5.24 5.36
N SER A 80 -9.07 -4.26 6.21
CA SER A 80 -10.05 -3.27 6.67
C SER A 80 -10.62 -2.44 5.53
N GLN A 81 -9.79 -2.08 4.54
CA GLN A 81 -10.27 -1.42 3.32
C GLN A 81 -11.28 -2.30 2.57
N ALA A 82 -10.94 -3.58 2.38
CA ALA A 82 -11.84 -4.53 1.71
C ALA A 82 -13.17 -4.67 2.46
N ASP A 83 -13.14 -4.74 3.78
CA ASP A 83 -14.34 -4.85 4.60
C ASP A 83 -15.21 -3.59 4.51
N THR A 84 -14.61 -2.40 4.49
CA THR A 84 -15.32 -1.13 4.27
C THR A 84 -15.97 -1.09 2.89
N GLU A 85 -15.23 -1.42 1.82
CA GLU A 85 -15.76 -1.46 0.45
C GLU A 85 -16.94 -2.45 0.34
N GLN A 86 -16.84 -3.62 0.98
CA GLN A 86 -17.94 -4.60 1.00
C GLN A 86 -19.16 -4.11 1.79
N ALA A 87 -18.94 -3.37 2.88
CA ALA A 87 -20.01 -2.77 3.66
C ALA A 87 -20.75 -1.70 2.85
N ASP A 88 -20.03 -0.86 2.13
CA ASP A 88 -20.58 0.19 1.28
C ASP A 88 -21.38 -0.41 0.10
N ILE A 89 -20.85 -1.43 -0.58
CA ILE A 89 -21.59 -2.19 -1.61
C ILE A 89 -22.88 -2.82 -1.02
N GLY A 90 -22.81 -3.31 0.21
CA GLY A 90 -23.99 -3.82 0.92
C GLY A 90 -25.01 -2.73 1.25
N CYS A 91 -24.57 -1.49 1.47
CA CYS A 91 -25.45 -0.35 1.67
C CYS A 91 -26.15 0.06 0.38
N GLU A 92 -25.36 0.23 -0.68
CA GLU A 92 -25.80 0.58 -2.02
C GLU A 92 -26.89 -0.39 -2.52
N ARG A 93 -26.63 -1.69 -2.36
CA ARG A 93 -27.60 -2.73 -2.75
C ARG A 93 -28.94 -2.62 -2.01
N ARG A 94 -28.93 -2.16 -0.76
CA ARG A 94 -30.16 -1.95 0.02
C ARG A 94 -30.88 -0.66 -0.41
N GLU A 95 -30.15 0.37 -0.80
CA GLU A 95 -30.69 1.65 -1.28
C GLU A 95 -31.37 1.47 -2.63
N ILE A 96 -30.70 0.82 -3.59
CA ILE A 96 -31.28 0.40 -4.87
C ILE A 96 -32.55 -0.45 -4.69
N TYR A 97 -32.58 -1.35 -3.70
CA TYR A 97 -33.77 -2.15 -3.42
C TYR A 97 -34.93 -1.32 -2.83
N LYS A 98 -34.61 -0.29 -2.04
CA LYS A 98 -35.61 0.55 -1.37
C LYS A 98 -36.21 1.61 -2.30
N ASP A 99 -35.39 2.24 -3.13
CA ASP A 99 -35.81 3.35 -4.00
C ASP A 99 -35.10 3.35 -5.36
N TYR A 100 -35.40 2.32 -6.17
CA TYR A 100 -34.83 2.21 -7.51
C TYR A 100 -35.02 3.47 -8.41
N PRO A 101 -36.19 4.14 -8.44
CA PRO A 101 -36.36 5.38 -9.19
C PRO A 101 -35.52 6.55 -8.67
N GLY A 102 -35.36 6.64 -7.33
CA GLY A 102 -34.48 7.60 -6.68
C GLY A 102 -33.03 7.40 -7.10
N GLU A 103 -32.51 6.18 -6.97
CA GLU A 103 -31.13 5.83 -7.33
C GLU A 103 -30.83 6.07 -8.82
N SER A 104 -31.77 5.77 -9.74
CA SER A 104 -31.58 6.11 -11.17
C SER A 104 -31.45 7.63 -11.39
N THR A 105 -32.17 8.43 -10.60
CA THR A 105 -32.09 9.89 -10.67
C THR A 105 -30.76 10.40 -10.11
N GLU A 106 -30.26 9.79 -9.05
CA GLU A 106 -28.96 10.07 -8.45
C GLU A 106 -27.81 9.75 -9.42
N LEU A 107 -27.82 8.56 -10.01
CA LEU A 107 -26.84 8.18 -11.03
C LEU A 107 -26.87 9.13 -12.23
N ALA A 108 -28.07 9.53 -12.69
CA ALA A 108 -28.21 10.53 -13.75
C ALA A 108 -27.60 11.88 -13.36
N ALA A 109 -27.75 12.31 -12.10
CA ALA A 109 -27.16 13.55 -11.60
C ALA A 109 -25.62 13.48 -11.62
N ILE A 110 -25.02 12.35 -11.23
CA ILE A 110 -23.56 12.12 -11.35
C ILE A 110 -23.09 12.31 -12.79
N TYR A 111 -23.83 11.81 -13.78
CA TYR A 111 -23.49 11.98 -15.19
C TYR A 111 -23.68 13.42 -15.68
N VAL A 112 -24.68 14.15 -15.18
CA VAL A 112 -24.82 15.59 -15.47
C VAL A 112 -23.62 16.37 -14.94
N ASP A 113 -23.18 16.10 -13.70
CA ASP A 113 -22.01 16.75 -13.10
C ASP A 113 -20.71 16.42 -13.86
N ARG A 114 -20.65 15.25 -14.49
CA ARG A 114 -19.57 14.85 -15.41
C ARG A 114 -19.66 15.47 -16.80
N GLY A 115 -20.69 16.29 -17.07
CA GLY A 115 -20.83 17.09 -18.28
C GLY A 115 -21.79 16.55 -19.35
N PHE A 116 -22.60 15.53 -19.03
CA PHE A 116 -23.65 15.07 -19.94
C PHE A 116 -24.87 15.99 -19.88
N ASP A 117 -25.57 16.17 -21.01
CA ASP A 117 -26.91 16.79 -20.98
C ASP A 117 -27.89 15.90 -20.21
N ALA A 118 -28.83 16.50 -19.47
CA ALA A 118 -29.77 15.80 -18.60
C ALA A 118 -30.57 14.69 -19.32
N ALA A 119 -30.98 14.90 -20.58
CA ALA A 119 -31.72 13.90 -21.33
C ALA A 119 -30.84 12.70 -21.71
N LEU A 120 -29.54 12.92 -21.94
CA LEU A 120 -28.60 11.84 -22.23
C LEU A 120 -28.18 11.13 -20.94
N ALA A 121 -27.88 11.87 -19.87
CA ALA A 121 -27.52 11.33 -18.57
C ALA A 121 -28.59 10.38 -18.02
N LYS A 122 -29.87 10.78 -18.12
CA LYS A 122 -30.99 9.91 -17.74
C LYS A 122 -31.05 8.60 -18.53
N ARG A 123 -30.84 8.67 -19.86
CA ARG A 123 -30.83 7.45 -20.69
C ARG A 123 -29.66 6.53 -20.36
N VAL A 124 -28.49 7.09 -20.05
CA VAL A 124 -27.31 6.33 -19.63
C VAL A 124 -27.57 5.67 -18.28
N ALA A 125 -28.05 6.42 -17.30
CA ALA A 125 -28.40 5.90 -15.98
C ALA A 125 -29.45 4.78 -16.07
N ASP A 126 -30.57 5.00 -16.79
CA ASP A 126 -31.61 3.99 -16.98
C ASP A 126 -31.05 2.69 -17.61
N GLN A 127 -30.13 2.79 -18.59
CA GLN A 127 -29.50 1.63 -19.23
C GLN A 127 -28.49 0.91 -18.32
N LEU A 128 -27.68 1.66 -17.57
CA LEU A 128 -26.71 1.09 -16.62
C LEU A 128 -27.43 0.43 -15.44
N MET A 129 -28.45 1.07 -14.90
CA MET A 129 -29.33 0.54 -13.85
C MET A 129 -30.03 -0.75 -14.28
N ALA A 130 -30.42 -0.87 -15.56
CA ALA A 130 -31.04 -2.08 -16.09
C ALA A 130 -30.03 -3.23 -16.33
N HIS A 131 -28.78 -2.90 -16.64
CA HIS A 131 -27.73 -3.89 -16.87
C HIS A 131 -27.11 -4.37 -15.55
N ASP A 132 -26.65 -3.45 -14.71
CA ASP A 132 -26.00 -3.69 -13.43
C ASP A 132 -26.07 -2.43 -12.54
N ALA A 133 -27.17 -2.25 -11.82
CA ALA A 133 -27.35 -1.10 -10.93
C ALA A 133 -26.28 -1.01 -9.85
N VAL A 134 -25.98 -2.12 -9.17
CA VAL A 134 -25.00 -2.13 -8.07
C VAL A 134 -23.61 -1.84 -8.61
N GLY A 135 -23.20 -2.46 -9.73
CA GLY A 135 -21.90 -2.19 -10.33
C GLY A 135 -21.77 -0.76 -10.87
N ALA A 136 -22.86 -0.19 -11.41
CA ALA A 136 -22.88 1.20 -11.87
C ALA A 136 -22.65 2.18 -10.72
N HIS A 137 -23.41 2.08 -9.62
CA HIS A 137 -23.21 2.94 -8.44
C HIS A 137 -21.86 2.68 -7.76
N THR A 138 -21.48 1.42 -7.58
CA THR A 138 -20.19 1.05 -6.98
C THR A 138 -19.00 1.67 -7.75
N ARG A 139 -19.09 1.72 -9.08
CA ARG A 139 -18.05 2.31 -9.92
C ARG A 139 -18.14 3.84 -10.04
N ASP A 140 -19.33 4.36 -10.30
CA ASP A 140 -19.53 5.75 -10.69
C ASP A 140 -19.78 6.68 -9.49
N GLU A 141 -20.29 6.16 -8.39
CA GLU A 141 -20.52 6.88 -7.15
C GLU A 141 -19.41 6.59 -6.12
N LEU A 142 -19.20 5.32 -5.78
CA LEU A 142 -18.23 4.93 -4.74
C LEU A 142 -16.77 4.89 -5.25
N GLY A 143 -16.57 4.87 -6.58
CA GLY A 143 -15.23 4.78 -7.18
C GLY A 143 -14.53 3.43 -6.96
N ILE A 144 -15.26 2.40 -6.54
CA ILE A 144 -14.74 1.06 -6.29
C ILE A 144 -14.70 0.31 -7.63
N LEU A 145 -13.49 -0.07 -8.06
CA LEU A 145 -13.25 -0.80 -9.30
C LEU A 145 -12.90 -2.25 -8.99
N GLU A 146 -13.65 -3.22 -9.53
CA GLU A 146 -13.40 -4.67 -9.34
C GLU A 146 -11.98 -5.10 -9.76
N ILE A 147 -11.34 -4.35 -10.65
CA ILE A 147 -10.00 -4.64 -11.20
C ILE A 147 -8.90 -4.48 -10.13
N HIS A 148 -9.17 -3.71 -9.06
CA HIS A 148 -8.22 -3.40 -7.98
C HIS A 148 -8.48 -4.20 -6.70
N GLY A 149 -9.17 -5.34 -6.78
CA GLY A 149 -9.55 -6.16 -5.63
C GLY A 149 -8.43 -6.28 -4.59
N ALA A 150 -8.76 -5.96 -3.34
CA ALA A 150 -7.82 -5.96 -2.24
C ALA A 150 -7.10 -7.32 -2.12
N ARG A 151 -5.76 -7.31 -2.07
CA ARG A 151 -4.92 -8.51 -1.90
C ARG A 151 -4.11 -8.43 -0.60
N PRO A 152 -4.75 -8.59 0.59
CA PRO A 152 -4.10 -8.36 1.88
C PRO A 152 -2.84 -9.20 2.08
N ILE A 153 -2.89 -10.48 1.71
CA ILE A 153 -1.76 -11.41 1.85
C ILE A 153 -0.59 -10.97 0.96
N GLN A 154 -0.86 -10.61 -0.29
CA GLN A 154 0.20 -10.16 -1.20
C GLN A 154 0.83 -8.85 -0.72
N ALA A 155 0.03 -7.89 -0.27
CA ALA A 155 0.51 -6.62 0.27
C ALA A 155 1.37 -6.84 1.53
N ALA A 156 0.93 -7.70 2.44
CA ALA A 156 1.67 -8.04 3.65
C ALA A 156 3.04 -8.68 3.35
N PHE A 157 3.09 -9.66 2.44
CA PHE A 157 4.37 -10.27 2.04
C PHE A 157 5.27 -9.30 1.28
N ALA A 158 4.72 -8.49 0.38
CA ALA A 158 5.48 -7.47 -0.34
C ALA A 158 6.10 -6.45 0.64
N SER A 159 5.35 -6.02 1.65
CA SER A 159 5.82 -5.11 2.71
C SER A 159 6.92 -5.75 3.58
N ALA A 160 6.69 -6.97 4.09
CA ALA A 160 7.69 -7.66 4.91
C ALA A 160 8.98 -8.01 4.16
N ALA A 161 8.88 -8.47 2.91
CA ALA A 161 10.05 -8.77 2.09
C ALA A 161 10.85 -7.50 1.80
N SER A 162 10.18 -6.40 1.48
CA SER A 162 10.84 -5.11 1.22
C SER A 162 11.49 -4.54 2.47
N PHE A 163 10.86 -4.69 3.64
CA PHE A 163 11.45 -4.36 4.94
C PHE A 163 12.73 -5.15 5.19
N ALA A 164 12.68 -6.47 4.99
CA ALA A 164 13.84 -7.34 5.19
C ALA A 164 15.00 -6.96 4.25
N VAL A 165 14.72 -6.68 2.97
CA VAL A 165 15.73 -6.23 2.00
C VAL A 165 16.36 -4.90 2.43
N GLY A 166 15.55 -3.92 2.83
CA GLY A 166 16.04 -2.62 3.31
C GLY A 166 16.91 -2.75 4.56
N ALA A 167 16.51 -3.61 5.50
CA ALA A 167 17.27 -3.89 6.72
C ALA A 167 18.59 -4.60 6.41
N VAL A 168 18.58 -5.65 5.58
CA VAL A 168 19.80 -6.39 5.17
C VAL A 168 20.79 -5.47 4.48
N MET A 169 20.33 -4.63 3.55
CA MET A 169 21.19 -3.66 2.85
C MET A 169 21.94 -2.77 3.84
N LEU A 170 21.25 -2.22 4.85
CA LEU A 170 21.88 -1.33 5.82
C LEU A 170 22.76 -2.07 6.84
N PHE A 171 22.39 -3.30 7.22
CA PHE A 171 23.25 -4.17 8.02
C PHE A 171 24.56 -4.52 7.30
N SER A 172 24.52 -4.81 5.99
CA SER A 172 25.73 -5.05 5.19
C SER A 172 26.64 -3.83 5.16
N VAL A 173 26.07 -2.64 4.98
CA VAL A 173 26.83 -1.37 5.00
C VAL A 173 27.47 -1.13 6.36
N THR A 174 26.74 -1.38 7.44
CA THR A 174 27.24 -1.25 8.82
C THR A 174 28.36 -2.25 9.12
N ALA A 175 28.28 -3.47 8.59
CA ALA A 175 29.29 -4.50 8.80
C ALA A 175 30.61 -4.23 8.07
N LEU A 176 30.56 -3.56 6.91
CA LEU A 176 31.74 -3.26 6.09
C LEU A 176 32.35 -1.88 6.39
N ALA A 177 31.60 -0.95 6.99
CA ALA A 177 32.06 0.41 7.23
C ALA A 177 33.10 0.50 8.37
N PRO A 178 34.20 1.26 8.18
CA PRO A 178 35.13 1.58 9.27
C PRO A 178 34.43 2.34 10.41
N ALA A 179 34.78 2.02 11.66
CA ALA A 179 34.14 2.61 12.85
C ALA A 179 34.17 4.16 12.88
N ALA A 180 35.23 4.77 12.35
CA ALA A 180 35.39 6.23 12.28
C ALA A 180 34.43 6.91 11.28
N SER A 181 33.98 6.19 10.25
CA SER A 181 33.13 6.71 9.17
C SER A 181 31.73 6.08 9.15
N LEU A 182 31.39 5.32 10.18
CA LEU A 182 30.16 4.53 10.24
C LEU A 182 28.91 5.43 10.19
N ILE A 183 28.92 6.52 10.97
CA ILE A 183 27.80 7.49 11.01
C ILE A 183 27.57 8.15 9.63
N PRO A 184 28.55 8.81 8.98
CA PRO A 184 28.30 9.46 7.69
C PRO A 184 27.94 8.48 6.57
N ILE A 185 28.50 7.26 6.56
CA ILE A 185 28.21 6.25 5.54
C ILE A 185 26.77 5.72 5.69
N VAL A 186 26.33 5.40 6.91
CA VAL A 186 24.97 4.90 7.17
C VAL A 186 23.95 6.00 6.86
N SER A 187 24.20 7.25 7.28
CA SER A 187 23.32 8.37 6.97
C SER A 187 23.22 8.64 5.47
N ALA A 188 24.34 8.67 4.74
CA ALA A 188 24.34 8.88 3.28
C ALA A 188 23.61 7.76 2.54
N THR A 189 23.85 6.51 2.91
CA THR A 189 23.20 5.35 2.29
C THR A 189 21.69 5.38 2.53
N SER A 190 21.26 5.70 3.75
CA SER A 190 19.84 5.82 4.08
C SER A 190 19.16 6.91 3.25
N LEU A 191 19.81 8.07 3.11
CA LEU A 191 19.30 9.19 2.33
C LEU A 191 19.11 8.81 0.85
N VAL A 192 20.10 8.12 0.27
CA VAL A 192 20.05 7.63 -1.12
C VAL A 192 18.94 6.60 -1.28
N SER A 193 18.80 5.65 -0.36
CA SER A 193 17.75 4.63 -0.43
C SER A 193 16.35 5.24 -0.30
N PHE A 194 16.14 6.23 0.57
CA PHE A 194 14.86 6.97 0.63
C PHE A 194 14.58 7.74 -0.66
N ALA A 195 15.58 8.41 -1.23
CA ALA A 195 15.42 9.15 -2.48
C ALA A 195 15.05 8.21 -3.64
N LEU A 196 15.67 7.02 -3.71
CA LEU A 196 15.39 6.02 -4.73
C LEU A 196 14.00 5.40 -4.55
N LEU A 197 13.64 4.98 -3.33
CA LEU A 197 12.34 4.38 -3.05
C LEU A 197 11.21 5.40 -3.22
N GLY A 198 11.39 6.64 -2.75
CA GLY A 198 10.44 7.73 -2.98
C GLY A 198 10.30 8.08 -4.46
N GLY A 199 11.40 8.09 -5.21
CA GLY A 199 11.37 8.31 -6.66
C GLY A 199 10.73 7.18 -7.45
N LEU A 200 10.89 5.93 -7.00
CA LEU A 200 10.20 4.76 -7.57
C LEU A 200 8.71 4.78 -7.23
N ALA A 201 8.36 5.12 -6.00
CA ALA A 201 6.97 5.27 -5.53
C ALA A 201 6.20 6.33 -6.33
N ALA A 202 6.84 7.46 -6.63
CA ALA A 202 6.22 8.56 -7.39
C ALA A 202 6.02 8.25 -8.88
N ARG A 203 6.59 7.14 -9.39
CA ARG A 203 6.53 6.74 -10.80
C ARG A 203 5.69 5.50 -11.06
N GLY A 204 5.25 4.81 -10.00
CA GLY A 204 4.40 3.62 -10.06
C GLY A 204 2.95 3.92 -9.74
#